data_AF-A0A3M0Z6B3-F1
#
_entry.id   AF-A0A3M0Z6B3-F1
#
_cell.length_a   1.000
_cell.length_b   1.000
_cell.length_c   1.000
_cell.angle_alpha   90.00
_cell.angle_beta   90.00
_cell.angle_gamma   90.00
#
_symmetry.space_group_name_H-M   'P 1'
#
loop_
_entity.id
_entity.type
_entity.pdbx_description
1 polymer ?
#
loop_
_entity_poly.entity_id
_entity_poly.type
_entity_poly.pdbx_seq_one_letter_code
_entity_poly.pdbx_strand_id
1 'polypeptide(L)'
;EREIRRFTLKAPYDGQLLSWMIRAGDYINVGKKVAVIADTSRYLFHGSLANADRLLMRKGQQAYLSLKNYPHQKYGYLSAEVLRIETVIDDQSQQSKHHVWLTVTPPEIRLYPGLQGIAYVTTFRGTIFDYLIRGADPHYIPHHQRPPSNP
;
A
#
# COMPACT_ATOMS: atom_id res chain seq x y z
N GLU A 1 9.75 -29.38 38.75
CA GLU A 1 10.04 -28.43 37.64
C GLU A 1 11.13 -29.04 36.75
N ARG A 2 11.02 -28.93 35.42
CA ARG A 2 12.08 -29.40 34.50
C ARG A 2 13.04 -28.24 34.23
N GLU A 3 14.23 -28.30 34.80
CA GLU A 3 15.34 -27.38 34.54
C GLU A 3 15.94 -27.67 33.15
N ILE A 4 15.68 -26.80 32.17
CA ILE A 4 16.20 -26.95 30.81
C ILE A 4 17.65 -26.46 30.78
N ARG A 5 18.61 -27.38 30.79
CA ARG A 5 20.06 -27.05 30.84
C ARG A 5 20.59 -26.43 29.55
N ARG A 6 19.99 -26.74 28.40
CA ARG A 6 20.35 -26.18 27.08
C ARG A 6 19.12 -26.15 26.18
N PHE A 7 18.84 -24.99 25.58
CA PHE A 7 17.73 -24.77 24.66
C PHE A 7 18.25 -24.16 23.35
N THR A 8 17.73 -24.62 22.22
CA THR A 8 18.08 -24.06 20.89
C THR A 8 16.89 -23.28 20.37
N LEU A 9 17.05 -21.96 20.26
CA LEU A 9 16.08 -21.10 19.58
C LEU A 9 16.27 -21.23 18.07
N LYS A 10 15.16 -21.48 17.35
CA LYS A 10 15.12 -21.48 15.88
C LYS A 10 14.20 -20.36 15.40
N ALA A 11 14.41 -19.92 14.17
CA ALA A 11 13.48 -19.00 13.52
C ALA A 11 12.09 -19.66 13.42
N PRO A 12 11.01 -18.94 13.77
CA PRO A 12 9.65 -19.50 13.71
C PRO A 12 9.07 -19.56 12.29
N TYR A 13 9.65 -18.84 11.34
CA TYR A 13 9.26 -18.81 9.93
C TYR A 13 10.44 -18.38 9.05
N ASP A 14 10.33 -18.66 7.76
CA ASP A 14 11.27 -18.18 6.75
C ASP A 14 11.17 -16.67 6.56
N GLY A 15 12.30 -15.98 6.53
CA GLY A 15 12.31 -14.53 6.42
C GLY A 15 13.70 -13.94 6.41
N GLN A 16 13.76 -12.62 6.54
CA GLN A 16 15.00 -11.88 6.59
C GLN A 16 15.32 -11.44 8.01
N LEU A 17 16.49 -11.79 8.52
CA LEU A 17 16.99 -11.28 9.79
C LEU A 17 17.28 -9.77 9.65
N LEU A 18 16.47 -8.94 10.31
CA LEU A 18 16.62 -7.49 10.34
C LEU A 18 17.59 -7.04 11.43
N SER A 19 17.59 -7.74 12.57
CA SER A 19 18.43 -7.40 13.71
C SER A 19 18.75 -8.63 14.54
N TRP A 20 19.98 -8.70 15.02
CA TRP A 20 20.46 -9.69 15.98
C TRP A 20 20.94 -8.95 17.22
N MET A 21 20.30 -9.20 18.36
CA MET A 21 20.36 -8.33 19.55
C MET A 21 21.12 -8.94 20.73
N ILE A 22 21.67 -10.15 20.57
CA ILE A 22 22.41 -10.85 21.62
C ILE A 22 23.81 -11.25 21.15
N ARG A 23 24.74 -11.37 22.08
CA ARG A 23 26.09 -11.88 21.83
C ARG A 23 26.38 -13.08 22.72
N ALA A 24 27.38 -13.87 22.32
CA ALA A 24 27.85 -14.96 23.16
C ALA A 24 28.32 -14.41 24.51
N GLY A 25 27.90 -15.04 25.61
CA GLY A 25 28.17 -14.59 26.97
C GLY A 25 27.08 -13.67 27.55
N ASP A 26 26.11 -13.23 26.75
CA ASP A 26 25.00 -12.43 27.27
C ASP A 26 24.08 -13.25 28.17
N TYR A 27 23.69 -12.65 29.29
CA TYR A 27 22.57 -13.13 30.09
C TYR A 27 21.23 -12.70 29.45
N ILE A 28 20.29 -13.65 29.36
CA ILE A 28 18.99 -13.47 28.69
C ILE A 28 17.89 -13.76 29.71
N ASN A 29 17.00 -12.78 29.91
CA ASN A 29 15.81 -12.91 30.74
C ASN A 29 14.56 -13.09 29.88
N VAL A 30 13.49 -13.59 30.50
CA VAL A 30 12.16 -13.67 29.88
C VAL A 30 11.75 -12.30 29.35
N GLY A 31 11.24 -12.26 28.12
CA GLY A 31 10.83 -11.03 27.44
C GLY A 31 11.95 -10.29 26.71
N LYS A 32 13.23 -10.68 26.87
CA LYS A 32 14.33 -10.09 26.09
C LYS A 32 14.20 -10.48 24.61
N LYS A 33 14.15 -9.49 23.73
CA LYS A 33 14.18 -9.70 22.27
C LYS A 33 15.58 -10.14 21.85
N VAL A 34 15.66 -11.24 21.11
CA VAL A 34 16.94 -11.82 20.64
C VAL A 34 17.22 -11.48 19.18
N ALA A 35 16.18 -11.40 18.37
CA ALA A 35 16.26 -11.13 16.94
C ALA A 35 14.95 -10.52 16.44
N VAL A 36 15.04 -9.83 15.31
CA VAL A 36 13.88 -9.38 14.54
C VAL A 36 13.98 -10.01 13.16
N ILE A 37 12.94 -10.74 12.76
CA ILE A 37 12.85 -11.40 11.45
C ILE A 37 11.67 -10.76 10.72
N ALA A 38 11.87 -10.39 9.45
CA ALA A 38 10.80 -9.93 8.57
C ALA A 38 10.30 -11.08 7.72
N ASP A 39 8.99 -11.28 7.68
CA ASP A 39 8.34 -12.17 6.72
C ASP A 39 8.51 -11.60 5.30
N THR A 40 9.08 -12.40 4.40
CA THR A 40 9.29 -12.03 2.99
C THR A 40 8.31 -12.71 2.03
N SER A 41 7.31 -13.42 2.55
CA SER A 41 6.30 -14.10 1.73
C SER A 41 5.38 -13.12 1.00
N ARG A 42 5.18 -11.92 1.55
CA ARG A 42 4.31 -10.88 0.98
C ARG A 42 4.88 -9.49 1.24
N TYR A 43 4.83 -8.64 0.23
CA TYR A 43 5.22 -7.24 0.34
C TYR A 43 3.98 -6.36 0.51
N LEU A 44 3.97 -5.59 1.60
CA LEU A 44 2.89 -4.66 1.93
C LEU A 44 3.39 -3.22 1.87
N PHE A 45 2.64 -2.39 1.17
CA PHE A 45 2.85 -0.94 1.14
C PHE A 45 1.68 -0.24 1.81
N HIS A 46 2.00 0.68 2.70
CA HIS A 46 1.04 1.53 3.38
C HIS A 46 1.20 2.96 2.85
N GLY A 47 0.09 3.57 2.46
CA GLY A 47 0.08 4.91 1.88
C GLY A 47 -1.05 5.76 2.43
N SER A 48 -0.88 7.07 2.33
CA SER A 48 -1.94 8.04 2.62
C SER A 48 -2.76 8.28 1.36
N LEU A 49 -4.07 8.37 1.51
CA LEU A 49 -5.04 8.62 0.46
C LEU A 49 -5.75 9.95 0.73
N ALA A 50 -5.85 10.80 -0.29
CA ALA A 50 -6.57 12.06 -0.19
C ALA A 50 -8.08 11.83 -0.06
N ASN A 51 -8.77 12.72 0.68
CA ASN A 51 -10.21 12.60 0.90
C ASN A 51 -11.03 12.68 -0.40
N ALA A 52 -10.58 13.49 -1.36
CA ALA A 52 -11.21 13.59 -2.68
C ALA A 52 -11.17 12.26 -3.46
N ASP A 53 -10.11 11.47 -3.28
CA ASP A 53 -9.90 10.21 -4.01
C ASP A 53 -10.57 9.01 -3.32
N ARG A 54 -10.97 9.15 -2.04
CA ARG A 54 -11.58 8.06 -1.26
C ARG A 54 -12.79 7.43 -1.95
N LEU A 55 -13.61 8.25 -2.61
CA LEU A 55 -14.82 7.81 -3.31
C LEU A 55 -14.53 6.98 -4.57
N LEU A 56 -13.32 7.09 -5.12
CA LEU A 56 -12.87 6.35 -6.30
C LEU A 56 -12.20 5.02 -5.94
N MET A 57 -11.79 4.87 -4.68
CA MET A 57 -10.97 3.77 -4.20
C MET A 57 -11.81 2.60 -3.71
N ARG A 58 -11.49 1.40 -4.21
CA ARG A 58 -12.10 0.13 -3.82
C ARG A 58 -11.03 -0.96 -3.68
N LYS A 59 -11.29 -1.91 -2.78
CA LYS A 59 -10.50 -3.15 -2.69
C LYS A 59 -10.52 -3.88 -4.03
N GLY A 60 -9.39 -4.48 -4.40
CA GLY A 60 -9.23 -5.23 -5.64
C GLY A 60 -8.83 -4.41 -6.86
N GLN A 61 -8.75 -3.07 -6.72
CA GLN A 61 -8.26 -2.24 -7.80
C GLN A 61 -6.78 -2.52 -8.09
N GLN A 62 -6.47 -2.57 -9.38
CA GLN A 62 -5.11 -2.68 -9.86
C GLN A 62 -4.38 -1.35 -9.64
N ALA A 63 -3.11 -1.45 -9.29
CA ALA A 63 -2.23 -0.32 -9.03
C ALA A 63 -0.82 -0.60 -9.52
N TYR A 64 -0.04 0.47 -9.70
CA TYR A 64 1.37 0.39 -10.00
C TYR A 64 2.15 1.26 -9.01
N LEU A 65 3.24 0.74 -8.46
CA LEU A 65 4.11 1.47 -7.54
C LEU A 65 5.34 1.99 -8.25
N SER A 66 5.59 3.29 -8.06
CA SER A 66 6.85 3.96 -8.39
C SER A 66 7.64 4.22 -7.11
N LEU A 67 8.57 3.32 -6.80
CA LEU A 67 9.41 3.41 -5.60
C LEU A 67 10.65 4.29 -5.83
N LYS A 68 10.99 5.13 -4.86
CA LYS A 68 12.26 5.86 -4.83
C LYS A 68 13.40 4.86 -4.67
N ASN A 69 14.51 5.10 -5.38
CA ASN A 69 15.71 4.25 -5.40
C ASN A 69 15.47 2.81 -5.90
N TYR A 70 14.39 2.57 -6.65
CA TYR A 70 14.17 1.31 -7.37
C TYR A 70 14.73 1.43 -8.81
N PRO A 71 15.41 0.40 -9.33
CA PRO A 71 15.97 0.43 -10.69
C PRO A 71 14.87 0.25 -11.76
N HIS A 72 14.04 1.28 -11.94
CA HIS A 72 12.90 1.31 -12.88
C HIS A 72 13.28 0.98 -14.31
N GLN A 73 14.47 1.39 -14.76
CA GLN A 73 14.95 1.12 -16.11
C GLN A 73 15.13 -0.38 -16.38
N LYS A 74 15.38 -1.17 -15.32
CA LYS A 74 15.62 -2.60 -15.45
C LYS A 74 14.37 -3.44 -15.14
N TYR A 75 13.56 -3.01 -14.18
CA TYR A 75 12.45 -3.82 -13.66
C TYR A 75 11.06 -3.17 -13.78
N GLY A 76 10.96 -1.99 -14.40
CA GLY A 76 9.70 -1.29 -14.60
C GLY A 76 9.04 -0.82 -13.29
N TYR A 77 7.72 -0.67 -13.32
CA TYR A 77 6.91 -0.39 -12.14
C TYR A 77 6.42 -1.69 -11.50
N LEU A 78 6.23 -1.69 -10.18
CA LEU A 78 5.72 -2.87 -9.48
C LEU A 78 4.20 -2.93 -9.61
N SER A 79 3.68 -4.05 -10.08
CA SER A 79 2.23 -4.32 -10.09
C SER A 79 1.74 -4.61 -8.67
N ALA A 80 0.65 -3.97 -8.28
CA ALA A 80 0.07 -4.06 -6.96
C ALA A 80 -1.46 -4.11 -7.02
N GLU A 81 -2.08 -4.57 -5.93
CA GLU A 81 -3.52 -4.60 -5.76
C GLU A 81 -3.90 -3.90 -4.44
N VAL A 82 -4.99 -3.14 -4.47
CA VAL A 82 -5.57 -2.54 -3.25
C VAL A 82 -6.11 -3.65 -2.36
N LEU A 83 -5.41 -3.92 -1.27
CA LEU A 83 -5.78 -4.94 -0.29
C LEU A 83 -6.93 -4.46 0.60
N ARG A 84 -6.82 -3.24 1.13
CA ARG A 84 -7.81 -2.63 2.03
C ARG A 84 -7.60 -1.13 2.15
N ILE A 85 -8.66 -0.45 2.56
CA ILE A 85 -8.68 1.00 2.80
C ILE A 85 -9.21 1.20 4.22
N GLU A 86 -8.46 1.94 5.02
CA GLU A 86 -8.82 2.31 6.39
C GLU A 86 -9.13 3.80 6.43
N THR A 87 -10.12 4.18 7.23
CA THR A 87 -10.40 5.58 7.56
C THR A 87 -10.11 5.75 9.03
N VAL A 88 -9.19 6.65 9.35
CA VAL A 88 -8.87 7.06 10.72
C VAL A 88 -9.33 8.49 10.87
N ILE A 89 -10.15 8.75 11.88
CA ILE A 89 -10.51 10.12 12.24
C ILE A 89 -9.35 10.65 13.08
N ASP A 90 -8.74 11.74 12.65
CA ASP A 90 -7.71 12.40 13.43
C ASP A 90 -8.39 13.30 14.47
N ASP A 91 -8.31 12.90 15.73
CA ASP A 91 -8.95 13.59 16.86
C ASP A 91 -8.50 15.05 16.99
N GLN A 92 -7.29 15.39 16.55
CA GLN A 92 -6.75 16.75 16.65
C GLN A 92 -7.21 17.67 15.52
N SER A 93 -7.36 17.13 14.31
CA SER A 93 -7.78 17.94 13.14
C SER A 93 -9.26 17.82 12.82
N GLN A 94 -9.99 16.88 13.46
CA GLN A 94 -11.36 16.49 13.11
C GLN A 94 -11.51 16.11 11.62
N GLN A 95 -10.40 15.82 10.95
CA GLN A 95 -10.37 15.42 9.54
C GLN A 95 -10.19 13.92 9.44
N SER A 96 -10.93 13.31 8.51
CA SER A 96 -10.68 11.93 8.13
C SER A 96 -9.33 11.84 7.40
N LYS A 97 -8.45 10.96 7.86
CA LYS A 97 -7.26 10.50 7.14
C LYS A 97 -7.55 9.11 6.60
N HIS A 98 -7.38 8.92 5.31
CA HIS A 98 -7.53 7.61 4.70
C HIS A 98 -6.17 6.97 4.48
N HIS A 99 -6.04 5.72 4.90
CA HIS A 99 -4.87 4.89 4.66
C HIS A 99 -5.23 3.79 3.67
N VAL A 100 -4.35 3.53 2.72
CA VAL A 100 -4.49 2.44 1.76
C VAL A 100 -3.36 1.44 1.96
N TRP A 101 -3.73 0.17 1.97
CA TRP A 101 -2.80 -0.95 1.99
C TRP A 101 -2.79 -1.60 0.62
N LEU A 102 -1.60 -1.77 0.07
CA LEU A 102 -1.35 -2.36 -1.23
C LEU A 102 -0.53 -3.63 -1.04
N THR A 103 -0.91 -4.69 -1.72
CA THR A 103 -0.09 -5.91 -1.83
C THR A 103 0.59 -5.92 -3.19
N VAL A 104 1.85 -6.32 -3.24
CA VAL A 104 2.64 -6.33 -4.47
C VAL A 104 2.83 -7.76 -4.95
N THR A 105 2.68 -7.98 -6.24
CA THR A 105 3.06 -9.26 -6.85
C THR A 105 4.57 -9.42 -6.72
N PRO A 106 5.07 -10.55 -6.15
CA PRO A 106 6.49 -10.73 -5.87
C PRO A 106 7.37 -10.37 -7.08
N PRO A 107 8.21 -9.32 -6.98
CA PRO A 107 9.08 -8.93 -8.09
C PRO A 107 10.31 -9.84 -8.19
N GLU A 108 10.98 -9.81 -9.35
CA GLU A 108 12.23 -10.56 -9.58
C GLU A 108 13.37 -10.11 -8.68
N ILE A 109 13.33 -8.85 -8.22
CA ILE A 109 14.28 -8.28 -7.28
C ILE A 109 13.71 -8.28 -5.86
N ARG A 110 14.54 -8.60 -4.89
CA ARG A 110 14.17 -8.50 -3.47
C ARG A 110 13.92 -7.04 -3.08
N LEU A 111 12.75 -6.77 -2.50
CA LEU A 111 12.44 -5.46 -1.91
C LEU A 111 12.85 -5.45 -0.42
N TYR A 112 13.38 -4.31 0.03
CA TYR A 112 13.70 -4.08 1.43
C TYR A 112 12.61 -3.22 2.09
N PRO A 113 12.28 -3.47 3.37
CA PRO A 113 11.38 -2.61 4.13
C PRO A 113 11.89 -1.16 4.17
N GLY A 114 10.96 -0.21 4.22
CA GLY A 114 11.27 1.22 4.29
C GLY A 114 11.41 1.93 2.93
N LEU A 115 11.29 1.21 1.81
CA LEU A 115 11.13 1.84 0.50
C LEU A 115 9.87 2.71 0.47
N GLN A 116 9.99 3.90 -0.10
CA GLN A 116 8.92 4.88 -0.22
C GLN A 116 8.67 5.20 -1.68
N GLY A 117 7.45 5.58 -2.03
CA GLY A 117 7.10 5.83 -3.41
C GLY A 117 5.71 6.41 -3.58
N ILE A 118 5.27 6.46 -4.83
CA ILE A 118 3.94 6.88 -5.24
C ILE A 118 3.22 5.65 -5.79
N ALA A 119 1.95 5.48 -5.40
CA ALA A 119 1.07 4.45 -5.94
C ALA A 119 0.08 5.08 -6.91
N TYR A 120 0.03 4.57 -8.14
CA TYR A 120 -0.96 4.95 -9.15
C TYR A 120 -2.02 3.87 -9.19
N VAL A 121 -3.25 4.20 -8.77
CA VAL A 121 -4.36 3.24 -8.71
C VAL A 121 -5.28 3.45 -9.89
N THR A 122 -5.59 2.39 -10.61
CA THR A 122 -6.53 2.42 -11.73
C THR A 122 -7.95 2.49 -11.20
N THR A 123 -8.60 3.64 -11.41
CA THR A 123 -9.99 3.87 -11.02
C THR A 123 -10.89 3.69 -12.24
N PHE A 124 -11.64 2.60 -12.29
CA PHE A 124 -12.61 2.37 -13.36
C PHE A 124 -13.95 3.02 -13.00
N ARG A 125 -14.40 3.98 -13.80
CA ARG A 125 -15.78 4.50 -13.77
C ARG A 125 -16.39 4.35 -15.17
N GLY A 126 -17.26 3.36 -15.32
CA GLY A 126 -18.14 3.21 -16.49
C GLY A 126 -17.62 2.27 -17.58
N THR A 127 -18.47 1.36 -18.02
CA THR A 127 -18.32 0.65 -19.30
C THR A 127 -18.40 1.64 -20.45
N ILE A 128 -17.76 1.36 -21.59
CA ILE A 128 -17.89 2.14 -22.84
C ILE A 128 -19.38 2.45 -23.19
N PHE A 129 -20.30 1.58 -22.77
CA PHE A 129 -21.75 1.78 -22.85
C PHE A 129 -22.28 3.04 -22.16
N ASP A 130 -21.72 3.47 -21.03
CA ASP A 130 -22.12 4.74 -20.37
C ASP A 130 -21.72 5.96 -21.21
N TYR A 131 -20.65 5.85 -21.99
CA TYR A 131 -20.22 6.91 -22.89
C TYR A 131 -21.11 6.98 -24.14
N LEU A 132 -21.52 5.82 -24.66
CA LEU A 132 -22.34 5.71 -25.86
C LEU A 132 -23.82 6.05 -25.62
N ILE A 133 -24.39 5.69 -24.47
CA ILE A 133 -25.80 5.98 -24.13
C ILE A 133 -26.00 7.45 -23.77
N ARG A 134 -24.95 8.16 -23.35
CA ARG A 134 -25.00 9.61 -23.05
C ARG A 134 -25.27 10.50 -24.27
N GLY A 135 -25.12 9.98 -25.50
CA GLY A 135 -25.43 10.69 -26.74
C GLY A 135 -26.90 10.59 -27.18
N ALA A 136 -27.75 9.89 -26.43
CA ALA A 136 -29.13 9.58 -26.83
C ALA A 136 -30.22 10.39 -26.12
N ASP A 137 -29.87 11.35 -25.24
CA ASP A 137 -30.84 12.26 -24.61
C ASP A 137 -31.02 13.54 -25.46
N PRO A 138 -32.17 13.75 -26.12
CA PRO A 138 -32.41 14.92 -26.97
C PRO A 138 -32.62 16.24 -26.20
N HIS A 139 -32.43 16.26 -24.88
CA HIS A 139 -32.63 17.45 -24.03
C HIS A 139 -31.39 17.93 -23.25
N TYR A 140 -30.18 17.48 -23.61
CA TYR A 140 -28.96 18.03 -23.02
C TYR A 140 -28.44 19.24 -23.82
N ILE A 141 -28.60 20.45 -23.27
CA ILE A 141 -27.89 21.64 -23.74
C ILE A 141 -26.62 21.81 -22.90
N PRO A 142 -25.40 21.66 -23.45
CA PRO A 142 -24.17 21.86 -22.71
C PRO A 142 -24.02 23.32 -22.25
N HIS A 143 -23.81 23.53 -20.94
CA HIS A 143 -23.65 24.84 -20.30
C HIS A 143 -22.35 25.59 -20.66
N HIS A 144 -21.63 25.22 -21.72
CA HIS A 144 -20.32 25.82 -22.07
C HIS A 144 -20.29 26.58 -23.39
N GLN A 145 -21.45 26.97 -23.94
CA GLN A 145 -21.52 27.88 -25.07
C GLN A 145 -22.59 28.98 -24.87
N ARG A 146 -22.47 29.76 -23.80
CA ARG A 146 -23.04 31.12 -23.82
C ARG A 146 -21.95 32.08 -24.27
N PRO A 147 -22.11 32.82 -25.39
CA PRO A 147 -21.25 33.96 -25.66
C PRO A 147 -21.45 35.01 -24.54
N PRO A 148 -20.42 35.76 -24.16
CA PRO A 148 -20.54 36.77 -23.13
C PRO A 148 -21.57 37.82 -23.57
N SER A 149 -22.61 38.00 -22.76
CA SER A 149 -23.56 39.10 -22.93
C SER A 149 -22.96 40.36 -22.30
N ASN A 150 -22.71 41.37 -23.12
CA ASN A 150 -22.62 42.77 -22.73
C ASN A 150 -23.32 43.60 -23.85
N PRO A 151 -23.85 44.79 -23.56
CA PRO A 151 -23.37 45.79 -22.60
C PRO A 151 -24.20 45.96 -21.33
#